data_AF-A0A933IG17-F1
#
_entry.id   AF-A0A933IG17-F1
#
_cell.length_a   1.000
_cell.length_b   1.000
_cell.length_c   1.000
_cell.angle_alpha   90.00
_cell.angle_beta   90.00
_cell.angle_gamma   90.00
#
_symmetry.space_group_name_H-M   'P 1'
#
loop_
_entity.id
_entity.type
_entity.pdbx_description
1 polymer ?
#
loop_
_entity_poly.entity_id
_entity_poly.type
_entity_poly.pdbx_seq_one_letter_code
_entity_poly.pdbx_strand_id
1 'polypeptide(L)'
;MRDRTEARVLTRWLGLLTAGLLLSLHPWPPVPNPQPPSVEAAENPPPGSSKRLPRMYDGAPPQIPHNIAGLQGLCLGCHLEGAQGATIVPHPDRPNCLQCHIPQDPSVKPMVRNTFRDPGPGRRK
;
A
#
# COMPACT_ATOMS: atom_id res chain seq x y z
N MET A 1 -56.48 37.93 -4.64
CA MET A 1 -55.50 38.73 -3.87
C MET A 1 -54.38 37.80 -3.44
N ARG A 2 -53.24 37.81 -4.14
CA ARG A 2 -52.05 37.01 -3.78
C ARG A 2 -51.06 37.97 -3.13
N ASP A 3 -50.73 37.68 -1.87
CA ASP A 3 -50.07 38.57 -0.94
C ASP A 3 -48.65 38.96 -1.43
N ARG A 4 -48.38 40.27 -1.50
CA ARG A 4 -47.10 40.84 -1.97
C ARG A 4 -45.93 40.51 -1.04
N THR A 5 -46.22 39.94 0.14
CA THR A 5 -45.24 39.56 1.16
C THR A 5 -44.44 38.30 0.76
N GLU A 6 -45.08 37.34 0.09
CA GLU A 6 -44.46 36.08 -0.38
C GLU A 6 -43.39 36.30 -1.46
N ALA A 7 -43.58 37.32 -2.31
CA ALA A 7 -42.68 37.62 -3.42
C ALA A 7 -41.30 38.15 -2.97
N ARG A 8 -41.23 38.76 -1.78
CA ARG A 8 -39.99 39.35 -1.22
C ARG A 8 -39.12 38.33 -0.47
N VAL A 9 -39.71 37.26 0.04
CA VAL A 9 -38.98 36.19 0.74
C VAL A 9 -38.22 35.32 -0.27
N LEU A 10 -38.85 34.99 -1.39
CA LEU A 10 -38.23 34.18 -2.45
C LEU A 10 -37.05 34.87 -3.16
N THR A 11 -37.03 36.21 -3.22
CA THR A 11 -35.94 36.95 -3.85
C THR A 11 -34.66 37.03 -3.00
N ARG A 12 -34.74 36.81 -1.68
CA ARG A 12 -33.56 36.80 -0.79
C ARG A 12 -32.78 35.48 -0.81
N TRP A 13 -33.42 34.35 -1.12
CA TRP A 13 -32.74 33.05 -1.20
C TRP A 13 -32.09 32.79 -2.56
N LEU A 14 -32.58 33.41 -3.64
CA LEU A 14 -32.00 33.24 -4.97
C LEU A 14 -30.69 34.03 -5.19
N GLY A 15 -30.43 35.06 -4.39
CA GLY A 15 -29.21 35.88 -4.48
C GLY A 15 -27.97 35.27 -3.83
N LEU A 16 -28.11 34.24 -2.98
CA LEU A 16 -27.00 33.58 -2.29
C LEU A 16 -26.42 32.38 -3.06
N LEU A 17 -27.09 31.92 -4.11
CA LEU A 17 -26.59 30.83 -4.97
C LEU A 17 -25.71 31.32 -6.14
N THR A 18 -25.77 32.61 -6.51
CA THR A 18 -24.96 33.15 -7.62
C THR A 18 -23.61 33.71 -7.18
N ALA A 19 -23.45 34.09 -5.90
CA ALA A 19 -22.18 34.65 -5.40
C ALA A 19 -21.13 33.58 -5.02
N GLY A 20 -21.52 32.32 -4.83
CA GLY A 20 -20.60 31.22 -4.46
C GLY A 20 -19.85 30.58 -5.63
N LEU A 21 -20.25 30.85 -6.88
CA LEU A 21 -19.72 30.16 -8.05
C LEU A 21 -18.48 30.84 -8.67
N LEU A 22 -18.21 32.10 -8.34
CA LEU A 22 -17.13 32.88 -8.96
C LEU A 22 -15.79 32.81 -8.21
N LEU A 23 -15.75 32.27 -6.98
CA LEU A 23 -14.51 32.15 -6.20
C LEU A 23 -13.78 30.79 -6.37
N SER A 24 -14.24 29.93 -7.28
CA SER A 24 -13.60 28.63 -7.58
C SER A 24 -12.86 28.62 -8.93
N LEU A 25 -12.77 29.77 -9.60
CA LEU A 25 -12.14 29.91 -10.92
C LEU A 25 -10.78 30.60 -10.87
N HIS A 26 -10.09 30.61 -9.73
CA HIS A 26 -8.67 30.95 -9.74
C HIS A 26 -7.92 29.75 -10.33
N PRO A 27 -7.34 29.86 -11.54
CA PRO A 27 -6.52 28.79 -12.09
C PRO A 27 -5.28 28.70 -11.20
N TRP A 28 -5.24 27.67 -10.34
CA TRP A 28 -4.00 27.31 -9.68
C TRP A 28 -2.97 27.08 -10.80
N PRO A 29 -1.81 27.76 -10.80
CA PRO A 29 -0.78 27.49 -11.80
C PRO A 29 -0.46 26.01 -11.68
N PRO A 30 -0.46 25.21 -12.77
CA PRO A 30 -0.14 23.80 -12.65
C PRO A 30 1.24 23.72 -12.02
N VAL A 31 1.28 23.37 -10.73
CA VAL A 31 2.53 22.93 -10.10
C VAL A 31 2.87 21.71 -10.93
N PRO A 32 4.00 21.70 -11.67
CA PRO A 32 4.43 20.49 -12.32
C PRO A 32 4.54 19.49 -11.19
N ASN A 33 3.60 18.55 -11.13
CA ASN A 33 3.66 17.46 -10.19
C ASN A 33 5.03 16.83 -10.45
N PRO A 34 5.99 16.90 -9.51
CA PRO A 34 7.26 16.25 -9.73
C PRO A 34 6.88 14.79 -9.93
N GLN A 35 6.92 14.34 -11.18
CA GLN A 35 6.69 12.95 -11.47
C GLN A 35 7.74 12.25 -10.62
N PRO A 36 7.35 11.36 -9.69
CA PRO A 36 8.35 10.53 -9.06
C PRO A 36 9.19 9.98 -10.21
N PRO A 37 10.54 10.00 -10.10
CA PRO A 37 11.38 9.55 -11.19
C PRO A 37 10.78 8.25 -11.68
N SER A 38 10.58 8.12 -12.99
CA SER A 38 10.06 6.89 -13.57
C SER A 38 10.97 5.80 -13.03
N VAL A 39 10.48 5.10 -12.01
CA VAL A 39 11.01 3.81 -11.65
C VAL A 39 10.55 3.01 -12.86
N GLU A 40 11.36 3.03 -13.92
CA GLU A 40 11.54 1.87 -14.76
C GLU A 40 11.56 0.75 -13.75
N ALA A 41 10.47 -0.01 -13.70
CA ALA A 41 10.31 -1.11 -12.78
C ALA A 41 11.63 -1.84 -12.86
N ALA A 42 12.47 -1.73 -11.82
CA ALA A 42 13.77 -2.38 -11.82
C ALA A 42 13.45 -3.80 -12.22
N GLU A 43 13.83 -4.13 -13.47
CA GLU A 43 13.30 -5.21 -14.30
C GLU A 43 12.76 -6.29 -13.39
N ASN A 44 11.43 -6.41 -13.21
CA ASN A 44 10.83 -7.28 -12.19
C ASN A 44 11.55 -8.61 -12.23
N PRO A 45 12.48 -8.88 -11.29
CA PRO A 45 13.44 -9.91 -11.55
C PRO A 45 12.62 -11.20 -11.54
N PRO A 46 12.86 -12.12 -12.49
CA PRO A 46 11.95 -13.22 -12.77
C PRO A 46 11.56 -13.96 -11.48
N PRO A 47 10.34 -14.52 -11.36
CA PRO A 47 9.95 -15.28 -10.17
C PRO A 47 11.06 -16.25 -9.73
N GLY A 48 11.49 -16.15 -8.47
CA GLY A 48 12.63 -16.93 -7.93
C GLY A 48 14.00 -16.25 -7.97
N SER A 49 14.12 -15.07 -8.57
CA SER A 49 15.35 -14.23 -8.58
C SER A 49 15.77 -13.68 -7.22
N SER A 50 14.93 -13.85 -6.20
CA SER A 50 15.11 -13.21 -4.92
C SER A 50 15.76 -14.12 -3.89
N LYS A 51 16.88 -13.65 -3.34
CA LYS A 51 17.58 -14.34 -2.27
C LYS A 51 16.71 -14.33 -1.00
N ARG A 52 16.42 -15.52 -0.47
CA ARG A 52 15.74 -15.66 0.82
C ARG A 52 16.57 -14.99 1.93
N LEU A 53 15.95 -14.04 2.63
CA LEU A 53 16.55 -13.36 3.76
C LEU A 53 16.45 -14.25 5.03
N PRO A 54 17.45 -14.18 5.93
CA PRO A 54 17.37 -14.89 7.20
C PRO A 54 16.19 -14.39 8.03
N ARG A 55 15.56 -15.30 8.77
CA ARG A 55 14.54 -14.94 9.76
C ARG A 55 15.19 -14.24 10.94
N MET A 56 14.43 -13.37 11.62
CA MET A 56 14.91 -12.67 12.82
C MET A 56 15.21 -13.65 13.96
N TYR A 57 14.34 -14.64 14.16
CA TYR A 57 14.45 -15.70 15.15
C TYR A 57 13.64 -16.92 14.68
N ASP A 58 13.75 -18.06 15.38
CA ASP A 58 12.96 -19.25 15.04
C ASP A 58 11.46 -19.01 15.28
N GLY A 59 10.66 -19.20 14.24
CA GLY A 59 9.21 -18.96 14.24
C GLY A 59 8.80 -17.58 13.75
N ALA A 60 9.75 -16.64 13.57
CA ALA A 60 9.45 -15.35 12.96
C ALA A 60 8.91 -15.55 11.52
N PRO A 61 7.92 -14.74 11.07
CA PRO A 61 7.46 -14.79 9.70
C PRO A 61 8.62 -14.45 8.74
N PRO A 62 8.86 -15.24 7.70
CA PRO A 62 9.85 -14.89 6.68
C PRO A 62 9.43 -13.62 5.94
N GLN A 63 10.41 -12.79 5.62
CA GLN A 63 10.22 -11.66 4.71
C GLN A 63 9.95 -12.17 3.29
N ILE A 64 9.23 -11.39 2.50
CA ILE A 64 8.93 -11.73 1.10
C ILE A 64 10.16 -11.36 0.27
N PRO A 65 10.84 -12.33 -0.36
CA PRO A 65 12.07 -12.02 -1.07
C PRO A 65 11.76 -11.42 -2.46
N HIS A 66 10.62 -11.71 -3.09
CA HIS A 66 10.28 -11.28 -4.44
C HIS A 66 9.36 -10.04 -4.47
N ASN A 67 9.22 -9.43 -5.65
CA ASN A 67 8.23 -8.37 -5.85
C ASN A 67 6.80 -8.92 -5.72
N ILE A 68 5.88 -8.10 -5.20
CA ILE A 68 4.47 -8.39 -5.02
C ILE A 68 3.56 -7.39 -5.76
N ALA A 69 4.13 -6.45 -6.50
CA ALA A 69 3.38 -5.53 -7.34
C ALA A 69 2.52 -6.31 -8.35
N GLY A 70 1.21 -6.10 -8.31
CA GLY A 70 0.25 -6.81 -9.16
C GLY A 70 -0.11 -8.22 -8.69
N LEU A 71 0.40 -8.67 -7.55
CA LEU A 71 0.13 -10.00 -6.97
C LEU A 71 -0.71 -9.92 -5.68
N GLN A 72 -1.35 -8.78 -5.40
CA GLN A 72 -2.12 -8.60 -4.18
C GLN A 72 -3.30 -9.57 -4.14
N GLY A 73 -3.40 -10.37 -3.06
CA GLY A 73 -4.43 -11.41 -2.91
C GLY A 73 -4.20 -12.68 -3.73
N LEU A 74 -3.14 -12.75 -4.54
CA LEU A 74 -2.81 -13.89 -5.41
C LEU A 74 -1.69 -14.79 -4.86
N CYS A 75 -1.32 -14.60 -3.60
CA CYS A 75 -0.20 -15.29 -2.94
C CYS A 75 -0.32 -16.82 -3.02
N LEU A 76 -1.53 -17.35 -2.82
CA LEU A 76 -1.80 -18.78 -2.81
C LEU A 76 -1.65 -19.43 -4.19
N GLY A 77 -1.65 -18.66 -5.28
CA GLY A 77 -1.41 -19.20 -6.63
C GLY A 77 -0.06 -19.90 -6.76
N CYS A 78 0.95 -19.52 -5.96
CA CYS A 78 2.22 -20.23 -5.88
C CYS A 78 2.44 -20.92 -4.53
N HIS A 79 2.06 -20.28 -3.43
CA HIS A 79 2.38 -20.77 -2.09
C HIS A 79 1.45 -21.87 -1.57
N LEU A 80 0.36 -22.23 -2.27
CA LEU A 80 -0.51 -23.32 -1.85
C LEU A 80 0.12 -24.70 -2.11
N GLU A 81 0.64 -24.89 -3.33
CA GLU A 81 1.21 -26.17 -3.78
C GLU A 81 2.72 -26.08 -4.08
N GLY A 82 3.33 -24.89 -3.90
CA GLY A 82 4.76 -24.68 -4.09
C GLY A 82 5.17 -24.48 -5.56
N ALA A 83 4.29 -23.89 -6.37
CA ALA A 83 4.60 -23.58 -7.77
C ALA A 83 5.83 -22.67 -7.88
N GLN A 84 6.61 -22.83 -8.94
CA GLN A 84 7.83 -22.04 -9.18
C GLN A 84 8.87 -22.12 -8.05
N GLY A 85 8.88 -23.23 -7.29
CA GLY A 85 9.79 -23.42 -6.15
C GLY A 85 9.41 -22.61 -4.90
N ALA A 86 8.19 -22.06 -4.85
CA ALA A 86 7.68 -21.38 -3.68
C ALA A 86 7.60 -22.34 -2.47
N THR A 87 7.88 -21.83 -1.27
CA THR A 87 7.63 -22.60 -0.05
C THR A 87 6.14 -22.71 0.20
N ILE A 88 5.65 -23.92 0.47
CA ILE A 88 4.24 -24.17 0.80
C ILE A 88 3.88 -23.47 2.13
N VAL A 89 2.77 -22.74 2.13
CA VAL A 89 2.28 -22.06 3.32
C VAL A 89 1.72 -23.08 4.32
N PRO A 90 2.16 -23.09 5.59
CA PRO A 90 1.65 -24.01 6.60
C PRO A 90 0.30 -23.57 7.20
N HIS A 91 -0.24 -22.43 6.75
CA HIS A 91 -1.46 -21.80 7.28
C HIS A 91 -2.26 -21.06 6.18
N PRO A 92 -2.83 -21.79 5.21
CA PRO A 92 -3.62 -21.19 4.12
C PRO A 92 -4.90 -20.52 4.62
N ASP A 93 -5.35 -20.85 5.84
CA ASP A 93 -6.49 -20.26 6.57
C ASP A 93 -6.25 -18.80 7.00
N ARG A 94 -5.03 -18.27 6.85
CA ARG A 94 -4.67 -16.86 7.14
C ARG A 94 -4.48 -16.07 5.83
N PRO A 95 -5.55 -15.62 5.17
CA PRO A 95 -5.48 -15.06 3.81
C PRO A 95 -4.82 -13.68 3.73
N ASN A 96 -4.73 -12.95 4.84
CA ASN A 96 -4.12 -11.62 4.88
C ASN A 96 -2.60 -11.72 5.05
N CYS A 97 -1.90 -12.27 4.05
CA CYS A 97 -0.46 -12.57 4.13
C CYS A 97 0.39 -11.36 4.54
N LEU A 98 0.05 -10.18 4.01
CA LEU A 98 0.78 -8.92 4.24
C LEU A 98 0.61 -8.37 5.66
N GLN A 99 -0.24 -8.98 6.49
CA GLN A 99 -0.32 -8.65 7.92
C GLN A 99 0.96 -9.06 8.66
N CYS A 100 1.64 -10.13 8.20
CA CYS A 100 2.83 -10.68 8.85
C CYS A 100 4.06 -10.71 7.93
N HIS A 101 3.86 -10.93 6.63
CA HIS A 101 4.93 -11.05 5.65
C HIS A 101 5.12 -9.72 4.92
N ILE A 102 6.32 -9.14 5.04
CA ILE A 102 6.63 -7.81 4.50
C ILE A 102 7.74 -7.94 3.45
N PRO A 103 7.60 -7.32 2.26
CA PRO A 103 8.70 -7.23 1.29
C PRO A 103 9.76 -6.24 1.78
N GLN A 104 11.03 -6.52 1.51
CA GLN A 104 12.13 -5.62 1.88
C GLN A 104 13.02 -5.33 0.67
N ASP A 105 13.46 -4.09 0.55
CA ASP A 105 14.50 -3.69 -0.40
C ASP A 105 15.88 -3.90 0.25
N PRO A 106 16.70 -4.84 -0.24
CA PRO A 106 18.03 -5.10 0.34
C PRO A 106 19.04 -3.98 0.06
N SER A 107 18.74 -3.04 -0.84
CA SER A 107 19.62 -1.90 -1.14
C SER A 107 19.56 -0.80 -0.07
N VAL A 108 18.46 -0.75 0.70
CA VAL A 108 18.25 0.25 1.74
C VAL A 108 18.91 -0.19 3.04
N LYS A 109 19.86 0.60 3.53
CA LYS A 109 20.51 0.38 4.82
C LYS A 109 19.63 0.91 5.95
N PRO A 110 19.50 0.19 7.08
CA PRO A 110 18.89 0.74 8.28
C PRO A 110 19.59 2.03 8.72
N MET A 111 18.81 3.04 9.13
CA MET A 111 19.35 4.32 9.61
C MET A 111 20.25 4.14 10.84
N VAL A 112 19.91 3.18 11.69
CA VAL A 112 20.66 2.83 12.91
C VAL A 112 20.89 1.33 12.94
N ARG A 113 22.07 0.90 13.40
CA ARG A 113 22.41 -0.52 13.54
C ARG A 113 21.50 -1.20 14.57
N ASN A 114 21.03 -2.39 14.23
CA ASN A 114 20.27 -3.24 15.15
C ASN A 114 21.23 -4.16 15.92
N THR A 115 21.18 -4.12 17.26
CA THR A 115 21.99 -4.96 18.16
C THR A 115 21.26 -6.21 18.65
N PHE A 116 20.06 -6.49 18.12
CA PHE A 116 19.28 -7.68 18.43
C PHE A 116 20.10 -8.95 18.15
N ARG A 117 19.95 -9.93 19.03
CA ARG A 117 20.52 -11.27 18.90
C ARG A 117 19.40 -12.27 18.97
N ASP A 118 19.36 -13.20 18.02
CA ASP A 118 18.41 -14.31 18.04
C ASP A 118 18.59 -15.10 19.35
N PRO A 119 17.54 -15.23 20.20
CA PRO A 119 17.61 -16.03 21.43
C PRO A 119 17.78 -17.54 21.16
N GLY A 120 17.78 -17.96 19.89
CA GLY A 120 17.90 -19.35 19.47
C GLY A 120 16.53 -20.03 19.39
N PRO A 121 16.48 -21.33 19.07
CA PRO A 121 15.24 -22.08 19.07
C PRO A 121 14.69 -22.11 20.50
N GLY A 122 13.73 -21.23 20.79
CA GLY A 122 12.98 -21.28 22.04
C GLY A 122 12.38 -22.67 22.20
N ARG A 123 12.28 -23.17 23.44
CA ARG A 123 11.56 -24.44 23.70
C ARG A 123 10.15 -24.31 23.13
N ARG A 124 9.90 -24.92 21.98
CA ARG A 124 8.55 -25.07 21.41
C ARG A 124 7.74 -25.75 22.50
N LYS A 125 6.82 -25.02 23.11
CA LYS A 125 5.80 -25.62 23.99
C LYS A 125 4.70 -26.19 23.13
#